data_AF-A0A847I804-F1
#
_entry.id   AF-A0A847I804-F1
#
_cell.length_a   1.000
_cell.length_b   1.000
_cell.length_c   1.000
_cell.angle_alpha   90.00
_cell.angle_beta   90.00
_cell.angle_gamma   90.00
#
_symmetry.space_group_name_H-M   'P 1'
#
loop_
_entity.id
_entity.type
_entity.pdbx_description
1 polymer ?
#
loop_
_entity_poly.entity_id
_entity_poly.type
_entity_poly.pdbx_seq_one_letter_code
_entity_poly.pdbx_strand_id
1 'polypeptide(L)'
;MHRESSAGRAPAQPAAFTLIELLVVVAVAALLMSILLPALHTAREQGKAVVCESNLRMLSIAVYMYAEDNGGWFPEWGHCHDGGAVRAEYSWLKTMGPQYGQVSKLLRCPADCSSLWNAAVPHATAAEASEVRQTSYGTNYYVTTGGVDNPLYERDGHGYNRLDWIRQPCNTIFFSELAETGEHAVSDHVHVEDWAAHYPNEREEAAKEVALGRHRGKEGYGFIDGHAVLLPFERTFQIQRIDESTFEIEWFFNKYDPTIAR
;
A
#
# COMPACT_ATOMS: atom_id res chain seq x y z
N MET A 1 79.80 -35.67 30.79
CA MET A 1 78.76 -34.66 30.54
C MET A 1 78.23 -34.86 29.12
N HIS A 2 77.01 -35.40 29.00
CA HIS A 2 76.33 -35.66 27.73
C HIS A 2 75.88 -34.35 27.07
N ARG A 3 76.16 -34.16 25.78
CA ARG A 3 75.47 -33.17 24.93
C ARG A 3 74.37 -33.90 24.17
N GLU A 4 73.12 -33.57 24.49
CA GLU A 4 71.96 -33.98 23.69
C GLU A 4 71.97 -33.24 22.35
N SER A 5 71.79 -34.00 21.27
CA SER A 5 71.65 -33.52 19.91
C SER A 5 70.20 -33.09 19.68
N SER A 6 69.94 -31.78 19.54
CA SER A 6 68.63 -31.28 19.12
C SER A 6 68.49 -31.47 17.61
N ALA A 7 67.76 -32.51 17.19
CA ALA A 7 67.36 -32.69 15.80
C ALA A 7 66.38 -31.58 15.40
N GLY A 8 66.80 -30.70 14.49
CA GLY A 8 65.95 -29.66 13.91
C GLY A 8 64.80 -30.28 13.12
N ARG A 9 63.56 -29.93 13.49
CA ARG A 9 62.35 -30.35 12.77
C ARG A 9 62.27 -29.57 11.45
N ALA A 10 62.29 -30.27 10.32
CA ALA A 10 62.16 -29.67 9.00
C ALA A 10 60.83 -28.92 8.88
N PRO A 11 60.79 -27.75 8.20
CA PRO A 11 59.57 -27.00 7.99
C PRO A 11 58.58 -27.84 7.16
N ALA A 12 57.37 -28.01 7.68
CA ALA A 12 56.29 -28.67 6.95
C ALA A 12 55.96 -27.84 5.70
N GLN A 13 56.04 -28.46 4.52
CA GLN A 13 55.65 -27.79 3.28
C GLN A 13 54.14 -27.50 3.29
N PRO A 14 53.70 -26.30 2.89
CA PRO A 14 52.28 -25.99 2.80
C PRO A 14 51.62 -26.89 1.75
N ALA A 15 50.51 -27.52 2.12
CA ALA A 15 49.72 -28.32 1.21
C ALA A 15 49.15 -27.42 0.10
N ALA A 16 49.47 -27.72 -1.15
CA ALA A 16 48.93 -27.03 -2.31
C ALA A 16 47.54 -27.60 -2.65
N PHE A 17 46.55 -26.72 -2.80
CA PHE A 17 45.20 -27.10 -3.23
C PHE A 17 45.22 -27.68 -4.64
N THR A 18 44.51 -28.79 -4.86
CA THR A 18 44.31 -29.39 -6.17
C THR A 18 43.17 -28.70 -6.92
N LEU A 19 43.22 -28.74 -8.25
CA LEU A 19 42.16 -28.22 -9.11
C LEU A 19 40.80 -28.91 -8.85
N ILE A 20 40.82 -30.19 -8.48
CA ILE A 20 39.62 -30.98 -8.14
C ILE A 20 39.00 -30.47 -6.84
N GLU A 21 39.79 -30.21 -5.80
CA GLU A 21 39.28 -29.70 -4.52
C GLU A 21 38.59 -28.34 -4.70
N LEU A 22 39.18 -27.44 -5.49
CA LEU A 22 38.55 -26.16 -5.81
C LEU A 22 37.25 -26.34 -6.61
N LEU A 23 37.24 -27.26 -7.58
CA LEU A 23 36.08 -27.52 -8.42
C LEU A 23 34.89 -28.07 -7.61
N VAL A 24 35.13 -29.00 -6.69
CA VAL A 24 34.08 -29.56 -5.83
C VAL A 24 33.49 -28.48 -4.93
N VAL A 25 34.31 -27.59 -4.38
CA VAL A 25 33.84 -26.50 -3.52
C VAL A 25 32.93 -25.55 -4.28
N VAL A 26 33.32 -25.11 -5.48
CA VAL A 26 32.46 -24.22 -6.27
C VAL A 26 31.20 -24.93 -6.75
N ALA A 27 31.26 -26.24 -7.04
CA ALA A 27 30.08 -27.02 -7.42
C ALA A 27 29.07 -27.11 -6.26
N VAL A 28 29.53 -27.38 -5.04
CA VAL A 28 28.66 -27.42 -3.85
C VAL A 28 28.13 -26.02 -3.53
N ALA A 29 28.96 -24.98 -3.62
CA ALA A 29 28.51 -23.60 -3.41
C ALA A 29 27.43 -23.18 -4.42
N ALA A 30 27.60 -23.54 -5.71
CA ALA A 30 26.61 -23.26 -6.75
C ALA A 30 25.28 -23.99 -6.50
N LEU A 31 25.33 -25.24 -6.04
CA LEU A 31 24.14 -26.01 -5.65
C LEU A 31 23.41 -25.36 -4.46
N LEU A 32 24.13 -24.91 -3.44
CA LEU A 32 23.51 -24.24 -2.29
C LEU A 32 22.89 -22.90 -2.70
N MET A 33 23.58 -22.11 -3.53
CA MET A 33 23.08 -20.83 -4.03
C MET A 33 21.82 -20.99 -4.87
N SER A 34 21.70 -22.06 -5.67
CA SER A 34 20.52 -22.28 -6.52
C SER A 34 19.23 -22.47 -5.71
N ILE A 35 19.33 -23.02 -4.50
CA ILE A 35 18.20 -23.19 -3.57
C ILE A 35 17.99 -21.93 -2.70
N LEU A 36 19.08 -21.25 -2.33
CA LEU A 36 19.02 -20.09 -1.44
C LEU A 36 18.45 -18.83 -2.11
N LEU A 37 18.77 -18.58 -3.38
CA LEU A 37 18.33 -17.36 -4.09
C LEU A 37 16.80 -17.24 -4.21
N PRO A 38 16.04 -18.27 -4.62
CA PRO A 38 14.57 -18.21 -4.65
C PRO A 38 13.94 -18.00 -3.27
N ALA A 39 14.52 -18.64 -2.24
CA ALA A 39 14.06 -18.51 -0.86
C ALA A 39 14.29 -17.08 -0.32
N LEU A 40 15.47 -16.51 -0.58
CA LEU A 40 15.81 -15.14 -0.18
C LEU A 40 14.94 -14.11 -0.90
N HIS A 41 14.67 -14.30 -2.20
CA HIS A 41 13.76 -13.45 -2.94
C HIS A 41 12.36 -13.46 -2.30
N THR A 42 11.84 -14.65 -1.99
CA THR A 42 10.56 -14.80 -1.29
C THR A 42 10.53 -14.10 0.06
N ALA A 43 11.56 -14.30 0.88
CA ALA A 43 11.65 -13.68 2.20
C ALA A 43 11.71 -12.15 2.10
N ARG A 44 12.42 -11.61 1.09
CA ARG A 44 12.49 -10.17 0.85
C ARG A 44 11.13 -9.59 0.46
N GLU A 45 10.40 -10.24 -0.43
CA GLU A 45 9.06 -9.79 -0.84
C GLU A 45 8.07 -9.82 0.32
N GLN A 46 8.12 -10.86 1.17
CA GLN A 46 7.33 -10.91 2.40
C GLN A 46 7.71 -9.79 3.38
N GLY A 47 9.01 -9.51 3.52
CA GLY A 47 9.49 -8.40 4.34
C GLY A 47 8.98 -7.04 3.87
N LYS A 48 8.97 -6.80 2.56
CA LYS A 48 8.37 -5.58 1.98
C LYS A 48 6.87 -5.49 2.29
N ALA A 49 6.14 -6.60 2.16
CA ALA A 49 4.71 -6.65 2.45
C ALA A 49 4.39 -6.26 3.90
N VAL A 50 5.15 -6.80 4.86
CA VAL A 50 5.02 -6.45 6.29
C VAL A 50 5.28 -4.96 6.54
N VAL A 51 6.27 -4.36 5.86
CA VAL A 51 6.52 -2.92 5.97
C VAL A 51 5.39 -2.11 5.36
N CYS A 52 4.85 -2.52 4.21
CA CYS A 52 3.73 -1.81 3.59
C CYS A 52 2.45 -1.87 4.46
N GLU A 53 2.17 -3.01 5.07
CA GLU A 53 1.07 -3.16 6.04
C GLU A 53 1.29 -2.30 7.30
N SER A 54 2.54 -2.26 7.82
CA SER A 54 2.89 -1.40 8.95
C SER A 54 2.74 0.08 8.62
N ASN A 55 3.11 0.50 7.41
CA ASN A 55 2.92 1.87 6.94
C ASN A 55 1.43 2.24 6.90
N LEU A 56 0.60 1.38 6.30
CA LEU A 56 -0.86 1.56 6.29
C LEU A 56 -1.44 1.67 7.70
N ARG A 57 -1.03 0.81 8.63
CA ARG A 57 -1.47 0.89 10.02
C ARG A 57 -1.12 2.23 10.65
N MET A 58 0.11 2.71 10.46
CA MET A 58 0.53 4.00 11.00
C MET A 58 -0.21 5.17 10.33
N LEU A 59 -0.48 5.10 9.03
CA LEU A 59 -1.30 6.08 8.31
C LEU A 59 -2.75 6.10 8.83
N SER A 60 -3.37 4.93 8.99
CA SER A 60 -4.72 4.80 9.55
C SER A 60 -4.81 5.33 10.98
N ILE A 61 -3.82 5.05 11.83
CA ILE A 61 -3.74 5.62 13.18
C ILE A 61 -3.62 7.15 13.11
N ALA A 62 -2.78 7.67 12.20
CA ALA A 62 -2.61 9.11 12.03
C ALA A 62 -3.92 9.80 11.60
N VAL A 63 -4.68 9.20 10.68
CA VAL A 63 -6.01 9.69 10.27
C VAL A 63 -7.00 9.65 11.43
N TYR A 64 -7.02 8.57 12.20
CA TYR A 64 -7.91 8.45 13.35
C TYR A 64 -7.61 9.52 14.40
N MET A 65 -6.33 9.74 14.73
CA MET A 65 -5.90 10.80 15.62
C MET A 65 -6.25 12.20 15.08
N TYR A 66 -6.05 12.42 13.78
CA TYR A 66 -6.46 13.66 13.13
C TYR A 66 -7.97 13.90 13.30
N ALA A 67 -8.79 12.89 13.06
CA ALA A 67 -10.23 13.03 13.19
C ALA A 67 -10.63 13.40 14.64
N GLU A 68 -10.07 12.72 15.64
CA GLU A 68 -10.31 13.04 17.06
C GLU A 68 -9.94 14.51 17.38
N ASP A 69 -8.79 14.98 16.90
CA ASP A 69 -8.32 16.35 17.16
C ASP A 69 -9.09 17.43 16.36
N ASN A 70 -9.75 17.05 15.25
CA ASN A 70 -10.45 17.96 14.34
C ASN A 70 -11.97 17.81 14.38
N GLY A 71 -12.55 17.41 15.53
CA GLY A 71 -14.00 17.36 15.72
C GLY A 71 -14.70 16.28 14.90
N GLY A 72 -13.97 15.20 14.62
CA GLY A 72 -14.40 14.02 13.87
C GLY A 72 -14.10 14.11 12.37
N TRP A 73 -13.72 15.25 11.81
CA TRP A 73 -13.55 15.38 10.35
C TRP A 73 -12.29 14.67 9.86
N PHE A 74 -12.41 13.91 8.78
CA PHE A 74 -11.27 13.30 8.12
C PHE A 74 -10.47 14.33 7.31
N PRO A 75 -9.16 14.08 7.06
CA PRO A 75 -8.40 14.94 6.17
C PRO A 75 -8.96 14.86 4.74
N GLU A 76 -8.97 16.00 4.06
CA GLU A 76 -9.52 16.09 2.71
C GLU A 76 -8.56 15.45 1.69
N TRP A 77 -9.14 14.88 0.65
CA TRP A 77 -8.40 14.64 -0.59
C TRP A 77 -8.11 16.02 -1.21
N GLY A 78 -6.96 16.17 -1.84
CA GLY A 78 -6.58 17.51 -2.31
C GLY A 78 -5.33 17.51 -3.17
N HIS A 79 -4.85 16.33 -3.53
CA HIS A 79 -3.80 16.22 -4.50
C HIS A 79 -4.40 16.35 -5.90
N CYS A 80 -3.98 17.39 -6.57
CA CYS A 80 -4.21 17.63 -7.98
C CYS A 80 -3.59 16.51 -8.84
N HIS A 81 -4.43 15.58 -9.24
CA HIS A 81 -4.31 14.94 -10.54
C HIS A 81 -5.50 15.42 -11.39
N ASP A 82 -5.31 15.53 -12.71
CA ASP A 82 -6.32 16.01 -13.67
C ASP A 82 -6.75 17.51 -13.57
N GLY A 83 -5.85 18.40 -13.17
CA GLY A 83 -6.07 19.86 -13.30
C GLY A 83 -7.07 20.49 -12.31
N GLY A 84 -7.72 19.70 -11.47
CA GLY A 84 -8.58 20.16 -10.37
C GLY A 84 -7.75 20.66 -9.18
N ALA A 85 -7.41 21.95 -9.16
CA ALA A 85 -6.75 22.57 -8.03
C ALA A 85 -7.74 22.83 -6.89
N VAL A 86 -8.12 21.80 -6.13
CA VAL A 86 -8.79 22.02 -4.84
C VAL A 86 -7.74 21.91 -3.74
N ARG A 87 -6.94 22.98 -3.64
CA ARG A 87 -6.19 23.34 -2.44
C ARG A 87 -5.24 22.23 -1.92
N ALA A 88 -4.14 22.00 -2.65
CA ALA A 88 -3.05 21.08 -2.27
C ALA A 88 -2.47 21.28 -0.85
N GLU A 89 -2.79 22.39 -0.19
CA GLU A 89 -2.49 22.68 1.22
C GLU A 89 -3.36 21.90 2.22
N TYR A 90 -4.55 21.42 1.84
CA TYR A 90 -5.44 20.60 2.68
C TYR A 90 -5.38 19.09 2.36
N SER A 91 -4.67 18.70 1.29
CA SER A 91 -4.43 17.30 0.97
C SER A 91 -3.91 16.55 2.19
N TRP A 92 -4.47 15.36 2.44
CA TRP A 92 -4.04 14.48 3.52
C TRP A 92 -2.52 14.27 3.57
N LEU A 93 -1.84 14.29 2.42
CA LEU A 93 -0.38 14.17 2.29
C LEU A 93 0.37 15.29 3.04
N LYS A 94 -0.18 16.52 3.00
CA LYS A 94 0.41 17.68 3.67
C LYS A 94 -0.13 17.85 5.08
N THR A 95 -1.43 17.70 5.26
CA THR A 95 -2.12 17.91 6.54
C THR A 95 -1.63 16.93 7.61
N MET A 96 -1.36 15.68 7.24
CA MET A 96 -0.86 14.67 8.20
C MET A 96 0.66 14.72 8.43
N GLY A 97 1.40 15.55 7.68
CA GLY A 97 2.85 15.47 7.55
C GLY A 97 3.68 15.78 8.82
N PRO A 98 3.53 16.93 9.49
CA PRO A 98 4.36 17.26 10.66
C PRO A 98 3.71 16.92 12.01
N GLN A 99 2.38 16.91 12.07
CA GLN A 99 1.61 16.91 13.33
C GLN A 99 1.23 15.51 13.80
N TYR A 100 1.02 14.56 12.89
CA TYR A 100 0.50 13.21 13.20
C TYR A 100 1.55 12.11 12.93
N GLY A 101 2.83 12.46 13.10
CA GLY A 101 3.97 11.55 12.92
C GLY A 101 4.81 11.90 11.68
N GLN A 102 5.88 11.13 11.42
CA GLN A 102 6.69 11.29 10.20
C GLN A 102 5.97 10.66 8.99
N VAL A 103 4.70 11.03 8.76
CA VAL A 103 3.83 10.48 7.72
C VAL A 103 4.47 10.58 6.35
N SER A 104 5.26 11.63 6.10
CA SER A 104 6.06 11.80 4.88
C SER A 104 7.03 10.63 4.61
N LYS A 105 7.48 9.90 5.63
CA LYS A 105 8.32 8.71 5.49
C LYS A 105 7.52 7.42 5.26
N LEU A 106 6.21 7.48 5.50
CA LEU A 106 5.29 6.35 5.41
C LEU A 106 4.61 6.29 4.04
N LEU A 107 4.66 7.36 3.26
CA LEU A 107 3.95 7.49 1.99
C LEU A 107 4.37 6.47 0.93
N ARG A 108 5.55 5.84 1.06
CA ARG A 108 6.05 4.89 0.08
C ARG A 108 6.06 3.46 0.63
N CYS A 109 5.34 2.58 -0.06
CA CYS A 109 5.46 1.14 0.10
C CYS A 109 6.79 0.66 -0.54
N PRO A 110 7.67 -0.07 0.16
CA PRO A 110 8.89 -0.62 -0.45
C PRO A 110 8.67 -1.68 -1.53
N ALA A 111 7.44 -2.19 -1.72
CA ALA A 111 7.07 -3.04 -2.85
C ALA A 111 6.60 -2.24 -4.08
N ASP A 112 6.38 -0.94 -3.94
CA ASP A 112 5.97 -0.07 -5.04
C ASP A 112 7.14 0.21 -6.00
N CYS A 113 7.02 -0.34 -7.20
CA CYS A 113 8.03 -0.26 -8.24
C CYS A 113 7.69 0.77 -9.34
N SER A 114 6.74 1.66 -9.10
CA SER A 114 6.33 2.67 -10.10
C SER A 114 7.52 3.47 -10.62
N SER A 115 7.60 3.66 -11.94
CA SER A 115 8.62 4.52 -12.56
C SER A 115 8.37 6.01 -12.35
N LEU A 116 7.20 6.38 -11.81
CA LEU A 116 6.77 7.76 -11.61
C LEU A 116 7.28 8.38 -10.30
N TRP A 117 7.99 7.61 -9.47
CA TRP A 117 8.68 8.14 -8.29
C TRP A 117 9.82 9.07 -8.70
N ASN A 118 9.69 10.36 -8.36
CA ASN A 118 10.74 11.34 -8.58
C ASN A 118 11.37 11.81 -7.27
N ALA A 119 12.63 11.42 -7.02
CA ALA A 119 13.36 11.81 -5.82
C ALA A 119 13.70 13.31 -5.75
N ALA A 120 13.62 14.04 -6.89
CA ALA A 120 13.93 15.45 -6.96
C ALA A 120 12.80 16.37 -6.50
N VAL A 121 11.59 15.83 -6.26
CA VAL A 121 10.41 16.64 -5.96
C VAL A 121 9.80 16.25 -4.60
N PRO A 122 10.45 16.63 -3.49
CA PRO A 122 9.83 16.53 -2.18
C PRO A 122 8.69 17.56 -2.09
N HIS A 123 7.45 17.10 -2.20
CA HIS A 123 6.23 17.93 -2.24
C HIS A 123 6.07 18.71 -3.56
N ALA A 124 5.72 17.99 -4.62
CA ALA A 124 5.48 18.57 -5.94
C ALA A 124 4.48 19.71 -5.90
N THR A 125 4.75 20.73 -6.72
CA THR A 125 3.76 21.76 -7.03
C THR A 125 2.53 21.13 -7.67
N ALA A 126 1.45 21.88 -7.76
CA ALA A 126 0.21 21.33 -8.28
C ALA A 126 0.30 20.83 -9.74
N ALA A 127 1.18 21.44 -10.55
CA ALA A 127 1.41 21.02 -11.93
C ALA A 127 2.33 19.79 -12.03
N GLU A 128 3.27 19.64 -11.11
CA GLU A 128 4.19 18.48 -11.09
C GLU A 128 3.50 17.24 -10.49
N ALA A 129 2.59 17.46 -9.53
CA ALA A 129 1.77 16.45 -8.88
C ALA A 129 0.99 15.55 -9.84
N SER A 130 0.51 16.11 -10.96
CA SER A 130 -0.17 15.34 -12.00
C SER A 130 0.76 14.46 -12.84
N GLU A 131 2.07 14.55 -12.63
CA GLU A 131 3.07 13.80 -13.40
C GLU A 131 3.96 12.92 -12.52
N VAL A 132 4.05 13.21 -11.21
CA VAL A 132 4.93 12.49 -10.27
C VAL A 132 4.14 11.81 -9.17
N ARG A 133 4.52 10.58 -8.86
CA ARG A 133 3.93 9.82 -7.77
C ARG A 133 4.42 10.35 -6.43
N GLN A 134 3.49 10.70 -5.53
CA GLN A 134 3.80 11.17 -4.17
C GLN A 134 3.55 10.13 -3.09
N THR A 135 2.68 9.16 -3.35
CA THR A 135 2.24 8.17 -2.37
C THR A 135 1.97 6.82 -3.04
N SER A 136 2.23 5.74 -2.32
CA SER A 136 1.81 4.38 -2.65
C SER A 136 0.39 4.07 -2.21
N TYR A 137 -0.20 4.95 -1.40
CA TYR A 137 -1.47 4.75 -0.71
C TYR A 137 -2.44 5.84 -1.10
N GLY A 138 -3.68 5.48 -1.41
CA GLY A 138 -4.74 6.40 -1.78
C GLY A 138 -5.85 6.35 -0.74
N THR A 139 -6.49 7.48 -0.50
CA THR A 139 -7.68 7.56 0.35
C THR A 139 -8.92 7.07 -0.39
N ASN A 140 -9.90 6.56 0.33
CA ASN A 140 -11.19 6.22 -0.23
C ASN A 140 -12.01 7.50 -0.46
N TYR A 141 -12.30 7.84 -1.72
CA TYR A 141 -13.02 9.05 -2.11
C TYR A 141 -14.36 9.16 -1.36
N TYR A 142 -15.08 8.05 -1.24
CA TYR A 142 -16.39 7.99 -0.59
C TYR A 142 -16.40 8.52 0.86
N VAL A 143 -15.29 8.39 1.60
CA VAL A 143 -15.16 8.84 3.00
C VAL A 143 -14.35 10.13 3.16
N THR A 144 -13.98 10.80 2.07
CA THR A 144 -13.18 12.04 2.13
C THR A 144 -13.85 13.25 1.47
N THR A 145 -14.94 13.10 0.72
CA THR A 145 -15.44 14.18 -0.17
C THR A 145 -16.64 14.98 0.31
N GLY A 146 -17.20 14.68 1.48
CA GLY A 146 -18.38 15.41 1.96
C GLY A 146 -19.62 15.34 1.06
N GLY A 147 -19.62 14.47 0.03
CA GLY A 147 -20.79 14.14 -0.79
C GLY A 147 -21.11 15.10 -1.94
N VAL A 148 -20.18 15.97 -2.38
CA VAL A 148 -20.53 17.05 -3.32
C VAL A 148 -20.79 16.58 -4.77
N ASP A 149 -20.31 15.41 -5.19
CA ASP A 149 -20.45 14.93 -6.58
C ASP A 149 -20.63 13.40 -6.72
N ASN A 150 -21.26 12.72 -5.75
CA ASN A 150 -21.41 11.26 -5.81
C ASN A 150 -22.85 10.82 -6.19
N PRO A 151 -23.03 10.09 -7.30
CA PRO A 151 -24.35 9.75 -7.85
C PRO A 151 -25.17 8.76 -6.98
N LEU A 152 -24.59 8.19 -5.92
CA LEU A 152 -25.30 7.33 -4.96
C LEU A 152 -25.96 8.12 -3.80
N TYR A 153 -25.81 9.45 -3.73
CA TYR A 153 -26.16 10.29 -2.56
C TYR A 153 -27.41 11.18 -2.70
N GLU A 154 -28.44 10.75 -3.41
CA GLU A 154 -29.63 11.60 -3.62
C GLU A 154 -30.58 11.76 -2.41
N ARG A 155 -30.29 11.23 -1.20
CA ARG A 155 -31.31 11.20 -0.13
C ARG A 155 -31.16 12.13 1.08
N ASP A 156 -29.95 12.38 1.62
CA ASP A 156 -29.83 13.07 2.92
C ASP A 156 -28.70 14.12 3.02
N GLY A 157 -27.95 14.40 1.94
CA GLY A 157 -27.04 15.57 1.88
C GLY A 157 -25.83 15.57 2.83
N HIS A 158 -25.53 14.45 3.50
CA HIS A 158 -24.36 14.29 4.36
C HIS A 158 -23.40 13.24 3.77
N GLY A 159 -22.14 13.61 3.52
CA GLY A 159 -21.09 12.65 3.17
C GLY A 159 -20.65 11.79 4.37
N TYR A 160 -19.69 10.89 4.17
CA TYR A 160 -19.11 10.06 5.25
C TYR A 160 -17.71 10.54 5.69
N ASN A 161 -17.43 11.84 5.53
CA ASN A 161 -16.15 12.45 5.84
C ASN A 161 -15.96 12.83 7.32
N ARG A 162 -16.72 12.18 8.22
CA ARG A 162 -16.63 12.39 9.66
C ARG A 162 -16.71 11.06 10.39
N LEU A 163 -15.82 10.86 11.36
CA LEU A 163 -15.69 9.65 12.17
C LEU A 163 -17.00 9.24 12.84
N ASP A 164 -17.72 10.17 13.46
CA ASP A 164 -19.00 9.91 14.13
C ASP A 164 -20.13 9.47 13.18
N TRP A 165 -19.96 9.69 11.87
CA TRP A 165 -20.92 9.27 10.83
C TRP A 165 -20.64 7.85 10.32
N ILE A 166 -19.55 7.22 10.76
CA ILE A 166 -19.18 5.85 10.41
C ILE A 166 -19.59 4.90 11.53
N ARG A 167 -20.58 4.04 11.29
CA ARG A 167 -21.04 3.06 12.29
C ARG A 167 -20.07 1.89 12.50
N GLN A 168 -19.33 1.50 11.46
CA GLN A 168 -18.40 0.38 11.50
C GLN A 168 -16.97 0.79 11.08
N PRO A 169 -16.26 1.62 11.87
CA PRO A 169 -14.89 2.04 11.54
C PRO A 169 -13.92 0.88 11.25
N CYS A 170 -14.10 -0.24 11.95
CA CYS A 170 -13.32 -1.47 11.77
C CYS A 170 -13.69 -2.28 10.52
N ASN A 171 -14.74 -1.91 9.78
CA ASN A 171 -15.11 -2.52 8.50
C ASN A 171 -15.16 -1.48 7.37
N THR A 172 -14.59 -0.29 7.56
CA THR A 172 -14.55 0.75 6.53
C THR A 172 -13.11 1.00 6.13
N ILE A 173 -12.80 0.77 4.85
CA ILE A 173 -11.47 1.01 4.31
C ILE A 173 -11.34 2.51 4.07
N PHE A 174 -10.28 3.07 4.65
CA PHE A 174 -9.87 4.45 4.44
C PHE A 174 -8.72 4.53 3.44
N PHE A 175 -7.76 3.60 3.51
CA PHE A 175 -6.61 3.57 2.61
C PHE A 175 -6.56 2.30 1.77
N SER A 176 -6.22 2.47 0.51
CA SER A 176 -5.92 1.39 -0.45
C SER A 176 -4.52 1.61 -1.04
N GLU A 177 -3.90 0.57 -1.56
CA GLU A 177 -2.61 0.69 -2.25
C GLU A 177 -2.83 1.05 -3.72
N LEU A 178 -2.26 2.14 -4.18
CA LEU A 178 -2.48 2.64 -5.53
C LEU A 178 -1.73 1.84 -6.58
N ALA A 179 -2.35 1.69 -7.75
CA ALA A 179 -1.77 1.15 -8.97
C ALA A 179 -0.43 1.84 -9.30
N GLU A 180 0.51 1.08 -9.85
CA GLU A 180 1.90 1.56 -10.08
C GLU A 180 2.07 2.23 -11.44
N THR A 181 1.12 2.01 -12.35
CA THR A 181 1.14 2.44 -13.75
C THR A 181 -0.24 2.88 -14.18
N GLY A 182 -0.31 3.65 -15.26
CA GLY A 182 -1.57 4.18 -15.77
C GLY A 182 -1.87 5.58 -15.23
N GLU A 183 -3.04 6.09 -15.61
CA GLU A 183 -3.46 7.47 -15.33
C GLU A 183 -3.61 7.76 -13.83
N HIS A 184 -4.13 6.81 -13.06
CA HIS A 184 -4.32 6.96 -11.61
C HIS A 184 -3.07 6.64 -10.78
N ALA A 185 -1.92 6.33 -11.41
CA ALA A 185 -0.69 6.04 -10.69
C ALA A 185 -0.07 7.25 -9.98
N VAL A 186 -0.59 8.45 -10.22
CA VAL A 186 -0.21 9.69 -9.52
C VAL A 186 -1.34 10.22 -8.62
N SER A 187 -2.45 9.48 -8.50
CA SER A 187 -3.59 9.86 -7.66
C SER A 187 -3.23 9.89 -6.18
N ASP A 188 -4.10 10.50 -5.37
CA ASP A 188 -4.10 10.42 -3.90
C ASP A 188 -5.35 9.74 -3.32
N HIS A 189 -6.24 9.25 -4.19
CA HIS A 189 -7.48 8.58 -3.82
C HIS A 189 -7.95 7.55 -4.85
N VAL A 190 -8.97 6.77 -4.46
CA VAL A 190 -9.63 5.76 -5.27
C VAL A 190 -11.14 6.01 -5.29
N HIS A 191 -11.77 5.82 -6.45
CA HIS A 191 -13.21 6.00 -6.69
C HIS A 191 -13.92 4.65 -6.59
N VAL A 192 -13.97 4.10 -5.38
CA VAL A 192 -14.55 2.76 -5.16
C VAL A 192 -16.02 2.69 -5.59
N GLU A 193 -16.73 3.82 -5.55
CA GLU A 193 -18.12 3.95 -6.02
C GLU A 193 -18.29 3.64 -7.51
N ASP A 194 -17.28 3.91 -8.33
CA ASP A 194 -17.38 3.80 -9.79
C ASP A 194 -17.09 2.38 -10.28
N TRP A 195 -16.40 1.56 -9.50
CA TRP A 195 -16.09 0.19 -9.88
C TRP A 195 -17.36 -0.63 -10.15
N ALA A 196 -18.40 -0.41 -9.33
CA ALA A 196 -19.67 -1.11 -9.47
C ALA A 196 -20.46 -0.74 -10.73
N ALA A 197 -20.30 0.50 -11.22
CA ALA A 197 -20.98 0.99 -12.42
C ALA A 197 -20.52 0.26 -13.69
N HIS A 198 -19.38 -0.43 -13.64
CA HIS A 198 -18.74 -1.07 -14.78
C HIS A 198 -18.87 -2.60 -14.81
N TYR A 199 -19.81 -3.18 -14.05
CA TYR A 199 -20.07 -4.62 -14.08
C TYR A 199 -20.29 -5.16 -15.51
N PRO A 200 -19.72 -6.33 -15.89
CA PRO A 200 -18.95 -7.29 -15.07
C PRO A 200 -17.42 -7.04 -15.05
N ASN A 201 -16.98 -5.84 -15.44
CA ASN A 201 -15.56 -5.49 -15.54
C ASN A 201 -15.07 -4.69 -14.32
N GLU A 202 -15.77 -4.75 -13.19
CA GLU A 202 -15.44 -3.99 -11.97
C GLU A 202 -13.99 -4.19 -11.51
N ARG A 203 -13.45 -5.39 -11.69
CA ARG A 203 -12.09 -5.73 -11.32
C ARG A 203 -11.07 -5.09 -12.25
N GLU A 204 -11.38 -4.97 -13.53
CA GLU A 204 -10.52 -4.28 -14.50
C GLU A 204 -10.49 -2.79 -14.24
N GLU A 205 -11.62 -2.20 -13.86
CA GLU A 205 -11.69 -0.80 -13.44
C GLU A 205 -10.93 -0.56 -12.15
N ALA A 206 -11.16 -1.38 -11.11
CA ALA A 206 -10.40 -1.30 -9.87
C ALA A 206 -8.89 -1.44 -10.12
N ALA A 207 -8.46 -2.30 -11.04
CA ALA A 207 -7.05 -2.48 -11.38
C ALA A 207 -6.37 -1.22 -11.96
N LYS A 208 -7.14 -0.24 -12.44
CA LYS A 208 -6.61 1.05 -12.89
C LYS A 208 -6.21 1.93 -11.71
N GLU A 209 -6.85 1.76 -10.55
CA GLU A 209 -6.67 2.60 -9.37
C GLU A 209 -5.88 1.91 -8.26
N VAL A 210 -6.09 0.61 -8.04
CA VAL A 210 -5.49 -0.16 -6.94
C VAL A 210 -4.51 -1.25 -7.41
N ALA A 211 -3.53 -1.54 -6.55
CA ALA A 211 -2.42 -2.44 -6.85
C ALA A 211 -2.77 -3.92 -6.67
N LEU A 212 -3.74 -4.43 -7.43
CA LEU A 212 -4.27 -5.81 -7.31
C LEU A 212 -3.20 -6.92 -7.39
N GLY A 213 -2.08 -6.66 -8.06
CA GLY A 213 -0.97 -7.60 -8.24
C GLY A 213 0.09 -7.57 -7.14
N ARG A 214 0.05 -6.59 -6.22
CA ARG A 214 1.07 -6.44 -5.18
C ARG A 214 0.99 -7.60 -4.17
N HIS A 215 2.04 -7.76 -3.35
CA HIS A 215 2.15 -8.73 -2.24
C HIS A 215 1.66 -10.15 -2.56
N ARG A 216 1.89 -10.62 -3.80
CA ARG A 216 1.45 -11.92 -4.33
C ARG A 216 -0.07 -12.04 -4.50
N GLY A 217 -0.69 -11.02 -5.11
CA GLY A 217 -2.13 -10.96 -5.33
C GLY A 217 -2.91 -10.52 -4.08
N LYS A 218 -2.25 -9.79 -3.18
CA LYS A 218 -2.87 -9.17 -2.02
C LYS A 218 -2.55 -7.69 -2.01
N GLU A 219 -3.54 -6.89 -1.69
CA GLU A 219 -3.40 -5.46 -1.54
C GLU A 219 -3.48 -5.10 -0.06
N GLY A 220 -2.75 -4.05 0.34
CA GLY A 220 -2.87 -3.47 1.66
C GLY A 220 -4.06 -2.52 1.77
N TYR A 221 -4.87 -2.78 2.78
CA TYR A 221 -5.99 -1.92 3.15
C TYR A 221 -5.78 -1.38 4.57
N GLY A 222 -5.97 -0.08 4.75
CA GLY A 222 -6.00 0.59 6.04
C GLY A 222 -7.42 1.00 6.40
N PHE A 223 -7.81 0.82 7.66
CA PHE A 223 -9.17 1.01 8.15
C PHE A 223 -9.28 2.25 9.02
N ILE A 224 -10.51 2.74 9.21
CA ILE A 224 -10.77 3.98 9.95
C ILE A 224 -10.39 3.85 11.44
N ASP A 225 -10.53 2.68 12.04
CA ASP A 225 -10.17 2.42 13.44
C ASP A 225 -8.65 2.29 13.70
N GLY A 226 -7.81 2.44 12.67
CA GLY A 226 -6.36 2.36 12.80
C GLY A 226 -5.73 1.02 12.46
N HIS A 227 -6.50 -0.05 12.17
CA HIS A 227 -5.89 -1.31 11.75
C HIS A 227 -5.61 -1.35 10.23
N ALA A 228 -4.77 -2.30 9.82
CA ALA A 228 -4.48 -2.56 8.42
C ALA A 228 -4.35 -4.06 8.18
N VAL A 229 -4.60 -4.50 6.95
CA VAL A 229 -4.48 -5.91 6.56
C VAL A 229 -4.19 -6.05 5.07
N LEU A 230 -3.46 -7.11 4.71
CA LEU A 230 -3.24 -7.53 3.33
C LEU A 230 -4.30 -8.55 2.89
N LEU A 231 -5.15 -8.19 1.92
CA LEU A 231 -6.24 -9.03 1.44
C LEU A 231 -6.27 -9.12 -0.09
N PRO A 232 -6.75 -10.23 -0.68
CA PRO A 232 -7.19 -10.24 -2.07
C PRO A 232 -8.35 -9.26 -2.26
N PHE A 233 -8.44 -8.62 -3.43
CA PHE A 233 -9.50 -7.67 -3.76
C PHE A 233 -10.91 -8.28 -3.67
N GLU A 234 -11.04 -9.54 -4.03
CA GLU A 234 -12.31 -10.26 -3.96
C GLU A 234 -12.78 -10.47 -2.51
N ARG A 235 -11.95 -10.15 -1.50
CA ARG A 235 -12.34 -10.14 -0.09
C ARG A 235 -12.82 -8.78 0.38
N THR A 236 -12.71 -7.73 -0.43
CA THR A 236 -13.17 -6.38 -0.11
C THR A 236 -14.43 -6.00 -0.86
N PHE A 237 -14.52 -6.40 -2.12
CA PHE A 237 -15.63 -6.05 -3.00
C PHE A 237 -16.05 -7.24 -3.86
N GLN A 238 -17.35 -7.54 -3.90
CA GLN A 238 -17.95 -8.50 -4.83
C GLN A 238 -19.32 -8.03 -5.32
N ILE A 239 -19.60 -8.25 -6.61
CA ILE A 239 -20.94 -8.09 -7.18
C ILE A 239 -21.51 -9.49 -7.41
N GLN A 240 -22.61 -9.81 -6.72
CA GLN A 240 -23.34 -11.06 -6.90
C GLN A 240 -24.56 -10.80 -7.78
N ARG A 241 -24.65 -11.50 -8.91
CA ARG A 241 -25.83 -11.48 -9.76
C ARG A 241 -26.93 -12.33 -9.13
N ILE A 242 -28.07 -11.71 -8.81
CA ILE A 242 -29.25 -12.42 -8.28
C ILE A 242 -30.07 -13.01 -9.44
N ASP A 243 -30.31 -12.22 -10.49
CA ASP A 243 -31.06 -12.66 -11.67
C ASP A 243 -30.65 -11.89 -12.95
N GLU A 244 -31.44 -11.97 -14.02
CA GLU A 244 -31.10 -11.35 -15.29
C GLU A 244 -30.97 -9.81 -15.22
N SER A 245 -31.69 -9.17 -14.29
CA SER A 245 -31.80 -7.72 -14.14
C SER A 245 -31.38 -7.19 -12.76
N THR A 246 -31.14 -8.07 -11.79
CA THR A 246 -30.91 -7.72 -10.38
C THR A 246 -29.52 -8.15 -9.92
N PHE A 247 -28.81 -7.22 -9.30
CA PHE A 247 -27.48 -7.42 -8.72
C PHE A 247 -27.50 -7.02 -7.25
N GLU A 248 -26.79 -7.78 -6.41
CA GLU A 248 -26.45 -7.42 -5.04
C GLU A 248 -24.97 -7.09 -4.98
N ILE A 249 -24.65 -5.88 -4.52
CA ILE A 249 -23.27 -5.47 -4.31
C ILE A 249 -22.94 -5.76 -2.84
N GLU A 250 -22.06 -6.74 -2.61
CA GLU A 250 -21.57 -7.05 -1.28
C GLU A 250 -20.23 -6.34 -1.04
N TRP A 251 -20.31 -5.22 -0.32
CA TRP A 251 -19.17 -4.58 0.30
C TRP A 251 -18.82 -5.35 1.58
N PHE A 252 -17.84 -6.26 1.55
CA PHE A 252 -17.35 -6.92 2.78
C PHE A 252 -16.74 -5.89 3.73
N PHE A 253 -16.04 -4.92 3.14
CA PHE A 253 -15.55 -3.71 3.77
C PHE A 253 -16.07 -2.50 2.99
N ASN A 254 -16.10 -1.33 3.62
CA ASN A 254 -16.93 -0.17 3.24
C ASN A 254 -18.42 -0.40 3.55
N LYS A 255 -18.73 -1.18 4.60
CA LYS A 255 -20.09 -1.31 5.11
C LYS A 255 -20.52 0.00 5.77
N TYR A 256 -21.14 0.86 4.97
CA TYR A 256 -21.94 1.97 5.46
C TYR A 256 -23.28 1.44 5.98
N ASP A 257 -23.86 2.15 6.94
CA ASP A 257 -25.14 1.79 7.50
C ASP A 257 -26.29 2.37 6.67
N PRO A 258 -27.13 1.54 6.00
CA PRO A 258 -28.29 2.03 5.25
C PRO A 258 -29.39 2.65 6.15
N THR A 259 -29.25 2.61 7.47
CA THR A 259 -30.25 3.09 8.45
C THR A 259 -29.88 4.37 9.20
N ILE A 260 -28.71 4.98 8.94
CA ILE A 260 -28.38 6.36 9.40
C ILE A 260 -28.98 7.43 8.46
N ALA A 261 -29.60 7.00 7.35
CA ALA A 261 -30.57 7.72 6.53
C ALA A 261 -32.02 7.58 7.08
N ARG A 262 -32.22 7.83 8.37
CA ARG A 262 -33.54 7.97 9.01
C ARG A 262 -33.56 9.06 10.07
#